data_AF-A0A954XUQ8-F1
#
_entry.id   AF-A0A954XUQ8-F1
#
_cell.length_a   1.000
_cell.length_b   1.000
_cell.length_c   1.000
_cell.angle_alpha   90.00
_cell.angle_beta   90.00
_cell.angle_gamma   90.00
#
_symmetry.space_group_name_H-M   'P 1'
#
loop_
_entity.id
_entity.type
_entity.pdbx_description
1 polymer ?
#
loop_
_entity_poly.entity_id
_entity_poly.type
_entity_poly.pdbx_seq_one_letter_code
_entity_poly.pdbx_strand_id
1 'polypeptide(L)'
;MNVIVALALGAALVATDVGDSSKVGVFPKLAAHNHIGEDQALWECYEFSEAPATSESPIVIAGIDHPLQPNDRKNRTDLQRYWLKENVPAGYKLMSRYSTECNFSLLGAPPLCDTYSYSDPKTGTEHEYYFYLGNWPW
;
A
#
# COMPACT_ATOMS: atom_id res chain seq x y z
N MET A 1 -13.38 -13.13 64.38
CA MET A 1 -14.23 -12.41 63.40
C MET A 1 -13.52 -11.07 63.14
N ASN A 2 -12.59 -11.00 62.19
CA ASN A 2 -12.76 -10.64 60.76
C ASN A 2 -13.59 -9.34 60.64
N VAL A 3 -13.13 -8.21 60.08
CA VAL A 3 -12.27 -8.00 58.90
C VAL A 3 -11.51 -6.66 59.04
N ILE A 4 -10.20 -6.65 58.72
CA ILE A 4 -9.45 -5.43 58.38
C ILE A 4 -9.40 -5.36 56.85
N VAL A 5 -9.94 -4.28 56.27
CA VAL A 5 -9.87 -3.99 54.84
C VAL A 5 -8.52 -3.32 54.56
N ALA A 6 -7.63 -4.02 53.88
CA ALA A 6 -6.38 -3.47 53.38
C ALA A 6 -6.63 -2.74 52.05
N LEU A 7 -6.37 -1.43 52.01
CA LEU A 7 -6.20 -0.68 50.77
C LEU A 7 -4.85 -1.05 50.15
N ALA A 8 -4.87 -1.69 48.99
CA ALA A 8 -3.70 -1.83 48.14
C ALA A 8 -3.71 -0.70 47.09
N LEU A 9 -2.85 0.31 47.27
CA LEU A 9 -2.43 1.19 46.17
C LEU A 9 -1.44 0.41 45.29
N GLY A 10 -1.92 -0.12 44.18
CA GLY A 10 -1.08 -0.65 43.11
C GLY A 10 -0.64 0.49 42.18
N ALA A 11 0.65 0.82 42.22
CA ALA A 11 1.28 1.73 41.28
C ALA A 11 1.23 1.13 39.86
N ALA A 12 0.52 1.78 38.95
CA ALA A 12 0.64 1.49 37.52
C ALA A 12 1.80 2.32 36.96
N LEU A 13 2.94 1.66 36.79
CA LEU A 13 4.07 2.15 36.02
C LEU A 13 3.62 2.31 34.56
N VAL A 14 3.37 3.53 34.10
CA VAL A 14 3.21 3.81 32.67
C VAL A 14 4.60 3.86 32.07
N ALA A 15 5.04 2.71 31.56
CA ALA A 15 6.14 2.62 30.62
C ALA A 15 5.56 2.07 29.31
N THR A 16 5.23 2.96 28.39
CA THR A 16 5.10 2.61 26.97
C THR A 16 6.17 3.41 26.23
N ASP A 17 7.34 2.79 26.24
CA ASP A 17 8.27 2.65 25.13
C ASP A 17 8.20 3.72 24.03
N VAL A 18 9.26 4.53 23.98
CA VAL A 18 9.62 5.33 22.81
C VAL A 18 10.19 4.34 21.79
N GLY A 19 9.30 3.68 21.05
CA GLY A 19 9.65 2.78 19.97
C GLY A 19 10.12 3.55 18.75
N ASP A 20 11.40 3.91 18.74
CA ASP A 20 12.15 4.13 17.51
C ASP A 20 11.90 2.92 16.58
N SER A 21 11.36 3.17 15.40
CA SER A 21 11.11 2.15 14.40
C SER A 21 11.43 2.76 13.06
N SER A 22 12.67 2.51 12.65
CA SER A 22 13.19 2.73 11.31
C SER A 22 12.14 2.42 10.26
N LYS A 23 11.58 3.45 9.62
CA LYS A 23 10.58 3.36 8.53
C LYS A 23 11.20 2.90 7.21
N VAL A 24 12.07 1.89 7.25
CA VAL A 24 12.58 1.25 6.05
C VAL A 24 11.66 0.06 5.80
N GLY A 25 10.65 0.27 4.96
CA GLY A 25 9.77 -0.81 4.55
C GLY A 25 10.58 -1.91 3.86
N VAL A 26 10.53 -3.12 4.39
CA VAL A 26 10.86 -4.32 3.61
C VAL A 26 9.77 -4.48 2.55
N PHE A 27 10.14 -4.80 1.30
CA PHE A 27 9.17 -5.05 0.24
C PHE A 27 8.08 -6.00 0.76
N PRO A 28 6.79 -5.61 0.74
CA PRO A 28 5.73 -6.53 1.11
C PRO A 28 5.79 -7.72 0.14
N LYS A 29 5.50 -8.92 0.64
CA LYS A 29 5.51 -10.15 -0.15
C LYS A 29 4.77 -9.92 -1.46
N LEU A 30 5.45 -10.18 -2.58
CA LEU A 30 4.92 -9.94 -3.91
C LEU A 30 4.06 -11.15 -4.30
N ALA A 31 2.82 -10.91 -4.69
CA ALA A 31 1.94 -11.96 -5.21
C ALA A 31 2.14 -12.07 -6.72
N ALA A 32 2.67 -13.21 -7.18
CA ALA A 32 2.63 -13.58 -8.58
C ALA A 32 1.19 -13.92 -8.97
N HIS A 33 0.47 -12.98 -9.59
CA HIS A 33 -0.84 -13.24 -10.19
C HIS A 33 -0.65 -13.79 -11.61
N ASN A 34 -0.73 -15.12 -11.77
CA ASN A 34 -0.71 -15.78 -13.08
C ASN A 34 -2.06 -15.63 -13.78
N HIS A 35 -2.26 -14.80 -14.82
CA HIS A 35 -3.46 -14.91 -15.68
C HIS A 35 -3.33 -14.42 -17.13
N ILE A 36 -4.24 -14.95 -17.96
CA ILE A 36 -4.25 -15.11 -19.43
C ILE A 36 -5.22 -14.10 -20.07
N GLY A 37 -4.75 -13.28 -21.03
CA GLY A 37 -5.54 -12.34 -21.83
C GLY A 37 -4.69 -11.37 -22.67
N GLU A 38 -5.19 -10.97 -23.85
CA GLU A 38 -4.55 -10.48 -25.11
C GLU A 38 -3.42 -9.42 -25.11
N ASP A 39 -2.88 -9.01 -23.96
CA ASP A 39 -1.65 -8.21 -23.86
C ASP A 39 -0.69 -8.79 -22.78
N GLN A 40 -0.64 -10.12 -22.68
CA GLN A 40 0.09 -10.90 -21.67
C GLN A 40 1.53 -10.46 -21.44
N ALA A 41 2.22 -9.97 -22.48
CA ALA A 41 3.64 -9.67 -22.44
C ALA A 41 4.02 -8.55 -21.46
N LEU A 42 3.13 -7.58 -21.18
CA LEU A 42 3.45 -6.50 -20.24
C LEU A 42 3.35 -6.96 -18.79
N TRP A 43 2.33 -7.74 -18.45
CA TRP A 43 2.04 -8.13 -17.06
C TRP A 43 2.95 -9.26 -16.56
N GLU A 44 3.48 -10.08 -17.48
CA GLU A 44 4.47 -11.12 -17.17
C GLU A 44 5.83 -10.57 -16.73
N CYS A 45 6.06 -9.26 -16.88
CA CYS A 45 7.30 -8.59 -16.46
C CYS A 45 7.17 -7.83 -15.14
N TYR A 46 5.99 -7.76 -14.51
CA TYR A 46 5.82 -7.01 -13.26
C TYR A 46 5.06 -7.79 -12.20
N GLU A 47 5.39 -7.51 -10.94
CA GLU A 47 4.72 -8.05 -9.77
C GLU A 47 4.20 -6.94 -8.86
N PHE A 48 3.12 -7.25 -8.13
CA PHE A 48 2.46 -6.34 -7.21
C PHE A 48 2.64 -6.85 -5.78
N SER A 49 2.88 -5.93 -4.85
CA SER A 49 2.93 -6.27 -3.43
C SER A 49 1.55 -6.62 -2.87
N GLU A 50 1.48 -7.58 -1.95
CA GLU A 50 0.29 -7.95 -1.16
C GLU A 50 -0.05 -6.89 -0.08
N ALA A 51 0.15 -5.61 -0.37
CA ALA A 51 -0.08 -4.52 0.57
C ALA A 51 -1.57 -4.13 0.63
N PRO A 52 -2.07 -3.60 1.75
CA PRO A 52 -3.47 -3.15 1.90
C PRO A 52 -3.81 -1.89 1.10
N ALA A 53 -2.88 -1.36 0.30
CA ALA A 53 -3.03 -0.17 -0.52
C ALA A 53 -3.33 1.12 0.26
N THR A 54 -2.78 1.29 1.46
CA THR A 54 -2.90 2.51 2.28
C THR A 54 -1.70 3.43 2.13
N SER A 55 -1.75 4.64 2.69
CA SER A 55 -0.61 5.57 2.65
C SER A 55 0.63 5.02 3.38
N GLU A 56 0.45 4.25 4.46
CA GLU A 56 1.52 3.61 5.24
C GLU A 56 2.02 2.31 4.61
N SER A 57 1.17 1.66 3.80
CA SER A 57 1.49 0.40 3.12
C SER A 57 0.89 0.43 1.71
N PRO A 58 1.49 1.22 0.81
CA PRO A 58 1.01 1.36 -0.56
C PRO A 58 1.34 0.12 -1.38
N ILE A 59 0.63 -0.06 -2.49
CA ILE A 59 0.99 -1.07 -3.48
C ILE A 59 2.32 -0.67 -4.13
N VAL A 60 3.32 -1.54 -4.03
CA VAL A 60 4.58 -1.43 -4.73
C VAL A 60 4.51 -2.32 -5.97
N ILE A 61 4.86 -1.75 -7.12
CA ILE A 61 4.99 -2.48 -8.39
C ILE A 61 6.49 -2.64 -8.66
N ALA A 62 6.94 -3.87 -8.88
CA ALA A 62 8.34 -4.19 -9.19
C ALA A 62 8.44 -4.96 -10.51
N GLY A 63 9.63 -4.97 -11.13
CA GLY A 63 9.91 -5.82 -12.28
C GLY A 63 10.24 -7.25 -11.83
N ILE A 64 9.76 -8.25 -12.58
CA ILE A 64 10.07 -9.66 -12.31
C ILE A 64 11.48 -9.94 -12.83
N ASP A 65 12.38 -10.39 -11.94
CA ASP A 65 13.78 -10.70 -12.25
C ASP A 65 14.60 -9.52 -12.83
N HIS A 66 14.08 -8.29 -12.74
CA HIS A 66 14.79 -7.09 -13.17
C HIS A 66 14.44 -5.85 -12.32
N PRO A 67 15.39 -4.92 -12.10
CA PRO A 67 15.06 -3.61 -11.57
C PRO A 67 14.27 -2.80 -12.60
N LEU A 68 13.33 -1.96 -12.13
CA LEU A 68 12.61 -1.03 -12.99
C LEU A 68 13.58 -0.10 -13.72
N GLN A 69 13.33 0.11 -15.01
CA GLN A 69 14.07 0.99 -15.92
C GLN A 69 13.25 2.24 -16.24
N PRO A 70 13.88 3.37 -16.65
CA PRO A 70 13.15 4.59 -17.02
C PRO A 70 12.04 4.37 -18.06
N ASN A 71 12.26 3.47 -19.03
CA ASN A 71 11.29 3.15 -20.07
C ASN A 71 10.07 2.35 -19.54
N ASP A 72 10.16 1.68 -18.39
CA ASP A 72 9.03 0.96 -17.80
C ASP A 72 7.95 1.91 -17.31
N ARG A 73 8.32 3.15 -17.00
CA ARG A 73 7.41 4.16 -16.44
C ARG A 73 6.19 4.44 -17.32
N LYS A 74 6.32 4.26 -18.64
CA LYS A 74 5.19 4.41 -19.57
C LYS A 74 4.05 3.42 -19.27
N ASN A 75 4.38 2.26 -18.71
CA ASN A 75 3.43 1.19 -18.38
C ASN A 75 2.76 1.40 -17.01
N ARG A 76 3.30 2.29 -16.15
CA ARG A 76 2.88 2.48 -14.76
C ARG A 76 1.37 2.66 -14.60
N THR A 77 0.76 3.56 -15.37
CA THR A 77 -0.66 3.89 -15.21
C THR A 77 -1.54 2.70 -15.58
N ASP A 78 -1.15 1.93 -16.59
CA ASP A 78 -1.92 0.78 -17.04
C ASP A 78 -1.79 -0.39 -16.05
N LEU A 79 -0.60 -0.58 -15.45
CA LEU A 79 -0.39 -1.52 -14.34
C LEU A 79 -1.26 -1.18 -13.12
N GLN A 80 -1.33 0.09 -12.73
CA GLN A 80 -2.19 0.53 -11.62
C GLN A 80 -3.68 0.28 -11.93
N ARG A 81 -4.13 0.62 -13.14
CA ARG A 81 -5.51 0.38 -13.58
C ARG A 81 -5.86 -1.10 -13.62
N TYR A 82 -4.92 -1.93 -14.07
CA TYR A 82 -5.06 -3.38 -14.05
C TYR A 82 -5.29 -3.88 -12.62
N TRP A 83 -4.42 -3.50 -11.68
CA TRP A 83 -4.58 -3.89 -10.28
C TRP A 83 -5.92 -3.43 -9.70
N LEU A 84 -6.33 -2.19 -9.99
CA LEU A 84 -7.62 -1.64 -9.56
C LEU A 84 -8.80 -2.44 -10.09
N LYS A 85 -8.77 -2.86 -11.36
CA LYS A 85 -9.86 -3.64 -11.96
C LYS A 85 -10.08 -4.97 -11.23
N GLU A 86 -9.02 -5.60 -10.75
CA GLU A 86 -9.08 -6.89 -10.06
C GLU A 86 -9.42 -6.74 -8.57
N ASN A 87 -9.11 -5.60 -7.94
CA ASN A 87 -9.24 -5.41 -6.49
C ASN A 87 -10.39 -4.47 -6.06
N VAL A 88 -10.85 -3.59 -6.95
CA VAL A 88 -12.03 -2.74 -6.68
C VAL A 88 -13.29 -3.53 -7.05
N PRO A 89 -14.28 -3.66 -6.15
CA PRO A 89 -15.46 -4.45 -6.45
C PRO A 89 -16.22 -3.94 -7.68
N ALA A 90 -16.74 -4.85 -8.48
CA ALA A 90 -17.50 -4.51 -9.68
C ALA A 90 -18.68 -3.58 -9.35
N GLY A 91 -18.83 -2.51 -10.14
CA GLY A 91 -19.87 -1.50 -9.96
C GLY A 91 -19.48 -0.30 -9.08
N TYR A 92 -18.34 -0.34 -8.40
CA TYR A 92 -17.77 0.83 -7.75
C TYR A 92 -17.15 1.74 -8.81
N LYS A 93 -17.36 3.05 -8.67
CA LYS A 93 -16.90 4.04 -9.66
C LYS A 93 -15.56 4.63 -9.24
N LEU A 94 -14.54 4.52 -10.10
CA LEU A 94 -13.31 5.30 -9.95
C LEU A 94 -13.63 6.78 -10.15
N MET A 95 -13.29 7.59 -9.16
CA MET A 95 -13.68 9.00 -9.08
C MET A 95 -12.55 9.93 -9.51
N SER A 96 -11.37 9.77 -8.92
CA SER A 96 -10.22 10.64 -9.21
C SER A 96 -8.90 9.89 -9.12
N ARG A 97 -7.88 10.48 -9.76
CA ARG A 97 -6.47 10.11 -9.62
C ARG A 97 -5.66 11.37 -9.39
N TYR A 98 -4.80 11.37 -8.38
CA TYR A 98 -3.85 12.46 -8.14
C TYR A 98 -2.55 11.93 -7.51
N SER A 99 -1.48 12.72 -7.61
CA SER A 99 -0.21 12.42 -6.94
C SER A 99 -0.20 13.06 -5.56
N THR A 100 0.31 12.34 -4.56
CA THR A 100 0.46 12.82 -3.18
C THR A 100 1.75 12.26 -2.56
N GLU A 101 2.15 12.81 -1.42
CA GLU A 101 3.09 12.13 -0.53
C GLU A 101 2.37 11.01 0.25
N CYS A 102 3.07 9.92 0.51
CA CYS A 102 2.58 8.81 1.32
C CYS A 102 3.50 8.53 2.51
N ASN A 103 2.95 7.91 3.56
CA ASN A 103 3.64 7.58 4.80
C ASN A 103 4.57 6.36 4.66
N PHE A 104 5.12 6.14 3.47
CA PHE A 104 5.97 5.02 3.12
C PHE A 104 7.10 5.50 2.20
N SER A 105 8.33 5.03 2.45
CA SER A 105 9.42 5.20 1.50
C SER A 105 10.43 4.06 1.57
N LEU A 106 11.04 3.74 0.44
CA LEU A 106 12.24 2.91 0.37
C LEU A 106 13.48 3.78 0.63
N LEU A 107 14.56 3.15 1.12
CA LEU A 107 15.79 3.85 1.44
C LEU A 107 16.34 4.57 0.19
N GLY A 108 16.50 5.89 0.29
CA GLY A 108 17.02 6.73 -0.80
C GLY A 108 16.00 7.08 -1.90
N ALA A 109 14.74 6.68 -1.76
CA ALA A 109 13.65 7.01 -2.67
C ALA A 109 12.72 8.09 -2.08
N PRO A 110 12.02 8.87 -2.92
CA PRO A 110 11.04 9.85 -2.44
C PRO A 110 9.74 9.17 -1.98
N PRO A 111 9.04 9.73 -0.97
CA PRO A 111 7.79 9.19 -0.44
C PRO A 111 6.58 9.55 -1.31
N LEU A 112 6.66 9.30 -2.62
CA LEU A 112 5.61 9.70 -3.58
C LEU A 112 4.65 8.53 -3.87
N CYS A 113 3.37 8.83 -4.00
CA CYS A 113 2.33 7.88 -4.39
C CYS A 113 1.38 8.45 -5.45
N ASP A 114 0.83 7.58 -6.29
CA ASP A 114 -0.43 7.84 -7.02
C ASP A 114 -1.58 7.37 -6.11
N THR A 115 -2.60 8.19 -5.93
CA THR A 115 -3.83 7.84 -5.20
C THR A 115 -5.00 7.72 -6.16
N TYR A 116 -5.80 6.68 -5.99
CA TYR A 116 -7.06 6.48 -6.70
C TYR A 116 -8.21 6.45 -5.70
N SER A 117 -9.19 7.32 -5.89
CA SER A 117 -10.41 7.33 -5.10
C SER A 117 -11.54 6.58 -5.81
N TYR A 118 -12.36 5.87 -5.03
CA TYR A 118 -13.58 5.23 -5.50
C TYR A 118 -14.67 5.29 -4.45
N SER A 119 -15.93 5.27 -4.88
CA SER A 119 -17.08 5.39 -3.98
C SER A 119 -17.90 4.10 -3.97
N ASP A 120 -18.30 3.68 -2.77
CA ASP A 120 -19.30 2.63 -2.57
C ASP A 120 -20.68 3.13 -3.01
N PRO A 121 -21.29 2.53 -4.05
CA PRO A 121 -22.57 3.01 -4.57
C PRO A 121 -23.74 2.77 -3.61
N LYS A 122 -23.59 1.90 -2.60
CA LYS A 122 -24.64 1.60 -1.61
C LYS A 122 -24.58 2.55 -0.42
N THR A 123 -23.38 2.86 0.06
CA THR A 123 -23.20 3.69 1.28
C THR A 123 -22.78 5.12 0.96
N GLY A 124 -22.28 5.38 -0.24
CA GLY A 124 -21.64 6.65 -0.61
C GLY A 124 -20.26 6.84 0.00
N THR A 125 -19.72 5.86 0.72
CA THR A 125 -18.40 5.95 1.36
C THR A 125 -17.31 6.03 0.30
N GLU A 126 -16.42 7.01 0.44
CA GLU A 126 -15.22 7.13 -0.39
C GLU A 126 -14.08 6.30 0.21
N HIS A 127 -13.36 5.63 -0.67
CA HIS A 127 -12.21 4.81 -0.36
C HIS A 127 -11.05 5.24 -1.26
N GLU A 128 -9.83 5.06 -0.76
CA GLU A 128 -8.62 5.43 -1.48
C GLU A 128 -7.65 4.26 -1.51
N TYR A 129 -7.01 4.07 -2.66
CA TYR A 129 -5.90 3.17 -2.84
C TYR A 129 -4.64 3.92 -3.26
N TYR A 130 -3.52 3.54 -2.66
CA TYR A 130 -2.22 4.19 -2.82
C TYR A 130 -1.25 3.26 -3.54
N PHE A 131 -0.57 3.78 -4.56
CA PHE A 131 0.48 3.10 -5.31
C PHE A 131 1.80 3.85 -5.17
N TYR A 132 2.84 3.19 -4.68
CA TYR A 132 4.14 3.81 -4.49
C TYR A 132 4.81 4.14 -5.81
N LEU A 133 5.36 5.36 -5.88
CA LEU A 133 6.04 5.91 -7.05
C LEU A 133 7.54 6.07 -6.83
N GLY A 134 8.02 6.05 -5.59
CA GLY A 134 9.42 6.36 -5.29
C GLY A 134 10.41 5.35 -5.87
N ASN A 135 9.99 4.11 -6.14
CA ASN A 135 10.83 3.08 -6.75
C ASN A 135 10.90 3.16 -8.29
N TRP A 136 10.15 4.08 -8.92
CA TRP A 136 10.21 4.29 -10.37
C TRP A 136 11.34 5.26 -10.72
N PRO A 137 12.27 4.89 -11.61
CA PRO A 137 13.32 5.80 -12.07
C PRO A 137 12.77 6.99 -12.87
N TRP A 138 13.47 8.14 -12.76
CA TRP A 138 13.12 9.43 -13.36
C TRP A 138 14.02 9.77 -14.54
#